data_AF-A0A9D6H267-F1
#
_entry.id   AF-A0A9D6H267-F1
#
_cell.length_a   1.000
_cell.length_b   1.000
_cell.length_c   1.000
_cell.angle_alpha   90.00
_cell.angle_beta   90.00
_cell.angle_gamma   90.00
#
_symmetry.space_group_name_H-M   'P 1'
#
loop_
_entity.id
_entity.type
_entity.pdbx_description
1 polymer ?
#
loop_
_entity_poly.entity_id
_entity_poly.type
_entity_poly.pdbx_seq_one_letter_code
_entity_poly.pdbx_strand_id
1 'polypeptide(L)'
;MKKAMLKAFSLPILTSTALVASLSGCAPGAWNEQSDADKFFDVIENACPQRIGDFEISTLENNNASFLDITSRLYYGKVDPAQYREFVTSFSDSTAETNQAIDCIIAHLPSTPPPAPSLLPDTGNARSDAPPPPGTP
;
A
#
# COMPACT_ATOMS: atom_id res chain seq x y z
N MET A 1 -13.37 -41.78 45.47
CA MET A 1 -14.41 -42.50 44.70
C MET A 1 -15.12 -41.52 43.76
N LYS A 2 -14.86 -41.61 42.45
CA LYS A 2 -15.76 -41.39 41.31
C LYS A 2 -14.91 -41.40 40.04
N LYS A 3 -15.21 -42.37 39.19
CA LYS A 3 -14.48 -42.76 37.99
C LYS A 3 -14.81 -41.81 36.84
N ALA A 4 -13.78 -41.52 36.04
CA ALA A 4 -13.71 -41.61 34.58
C ALA A 4 -14.82 -40.97 33.73
N MET A 5 -14.39 -40.25 32.68
CA MET A 5 -14.87 -40.43 31.31
C MET A 5 -13.96 -39.65 30.35
N LEU A 6 -12.83 -40.27 30.03
CA LEU A 6 -12.03 -39.99 28.84
C LEU A 6 -12.89 -40.41 27.64
N LYS A 7 -13.36 -39.47 26.82
CA LYS A 7 -14.08 -39.81 25.59
C LYS A 7 -13.08 -39.76 24.43
N ALA A 8 -12.38 -40.88 24.25
CA ALA A 8 -11.71 -41.21 23.01
C ALA A 8 -12.79 -41.59 21.99
N PHE A 9 -12.89 -40.85 20.90
CA PHE A 9 -13.60 -41.29 19.71
C PHE A 9 -12.58 -41.37 18.57
N SER A 10 -12.17 -42.60 18.28
CA SER A 10 -11.21 -42.96 17.24
C SER A 10 -11.86 -43.01 15.86
N LEU A 11 -11.21 -42.33 14.89
CA LEU A 11 -10.92 -42.69 13.48
C LEU A 11 -12.07 -42.95 12.47
N PRO A 12 -11.95 -42.51 11.19
CA PRO A 12 -10.84 -42.92 10.30
C PRO A 12 -10.18 -41.84 9.42
N ILE A 13 -9.01 -42.24 8.90
CA ILE A 13 -8.12 -41.56 7.94
C ILE A 13 -8.63 -41.83 6.50
N LEU A 14 -8.24 -40.94 5.58
CA LEU A 14 -8.30 -40.96 4.10
C LEU A 14 -9.56 -40.39 3.43
N THR A 15 -9.43 -39.20 2.82
CA THR A 15 -9.42 -39.12 1.35
C THR A 15 -8.68 -37.85 0.90
N SER A 16 -7.53 -38.02 0.24
CA SER A 16 -6.83 -36.97 -0.48
C SER A 16 -7.66 -36.51 -1.67
N THR A 17 -8.02 -35.23 -1.73
CA THR A 17 -8.38 -34.59 -2.99
C THR A 17 -7.44 -33.41 -3.17
N ALA A 18 -6.39 -33.65 -3.96
CA ALA A 18 -5.52 -32.62 -4.48
C ALA A 18 -6.36 -31.70 -5.38
N LEU A 19 -6.76 -30.54 -4.87
CA LEU A 19 -7.20 -29.45 -5.74
C LEU A 19 -5.98 -28.67 -6.21
N VAL A 20 -5.73 -28.87 -7.49
CA VAL A 20 -4.83 -28.17 -8.40
C VAL A 20 -4.58 -26.73 -7.96
N ALA A 21 -3.28 -26.44 -7.77
CA ALA A 21 -2.75 -25.10 -7.60
C ALA A 21 -3.28 -24.19 -8.71
N SER A 22 -4.22 -23.32 -8.36
CA SER A 22 -4.55 -22.17 -9.16
C SER A 22 -3.34 -21.24 -9.06
N LEU A 23 -2.55 -21.18 -10.12
CA LEU A 23 -1.53 -20.15 -10.33
C LEU A 23 -2.23 -18.79 -10.47
N SER A 24 -2.76 -18.25 -9.37
CA SER A 24 -2.82 -16.80 -9.22
C SER A 24 -1.36 -16.38 -9.05
N GLY A 25 -0.76 -15.88 -10.12
CA GLY A 25 0.54 -15.24 -10.07
C GLY A 25 0.48 -13.98 -9.21
N CYS A 26 0.37 -14.14 -7.90
CA CYS A 26 0.95 -13.18 -6.97
C CYS A 26 2.45 -13.34 -7.20
N ALA A 27 3.07 -12.35 -7.85
CA ALA A 27 4.48 -12.35 -8.18
C ALA A 27 5.31 -12.94 -7.01
N PRO A 28 5.94 -14.12 -7.18
CA PRO A 28 6.77 -14.72 -6.13
C PRO A 28 8.07 -13.95 -6.07
N GLY A 29 8.04 -12.78 -5.44
CA GLY A 29 9.16 -11.85 -5.32
C GLY A 29 8.87 -10.60 -4.50
N ALA A 30 7.61 -10.22 -4.28
CA ALA A 30 7.25 -9.00 -3.56
C ALA A 30 7.33 -9.08 -2.02
N TRP A 31 7.81 -10.19 -1.45
CA TRP A 31 7.72 -10.45 -0.01
C TRP A 31 8.90 -9.93 0.82
N ASN A 32 9.84 -9.18 0.23
CA ASN A 32 10.99 -8.61 0.96
C ASN A 32 11.59 -7.32 0.39
N GLU A 33 11.12 -6.81 -0.76
CA GLU A 33 11.51 -5.47 -1.21
C GLU A 33 10.42 -4.49 -0.80
N GLN A 34 10.59 -3.91 0.39
CA GLN A 34 9.77 -2.80 0.84
C GLN A 34 9.97 -1.62 -0.12
N SER A 35 8.88 -1.07 -0.65
CA SER A 35 8.98 0.04 -1.62
C SER A 35 9.58 1.27 -0.95
N ASP A 36 10.16 2.17 -1.73
CA ASP A 36 10.72 3.41 -1.17
C ASP A 36 9.64 4.29 -0.51
N ALA A 37 8.39 4.18 -0.98
CA ALA A 37 7.24 4.79 -0.32
C ALA A 37 6.95 4.14 1.04
N ASP A 38 7.00 2.81 1.15
CA ASP A 38 6.79 2.12 2.43
C ASP A 38 7.85 2.51 3.46
N LYS A 39 9.12 2.61 3.05
CA LYS A 39 10.19 3.13 3.93
C LYS A 39 9.94 4.58 4.37
N PHE A 40 9.31 5.38 3.51
CA PHE A 40 8.93 6.74 3.86
C PHE A 40 7.81 6.76 4.90
N PHE A 41 6.83 5.85 4.82
CA PHE A 41 5.84 5.64 5.88
C PHE A 41 6.50 5.28 7.22
N ASP A 42 7.46 4.34 7.22
CA ASP A 42 8.22 4.01 8.43
C ASP A 42 8.94 5.24 9.04
N VAL A 43 9.49 6.13 8.22
CA VAL A 43 10.15 7.36 8.70
C VAL A 43 9.14 8.30 9.36
N ILE A 44 7.99 8.55 8.72
CA ILE A 44 7.00 9.50 9.27
C ILE A 44 6.27 8.92 10.50
N GLU A 45 6.03 7.61 10.55
CA GLU A 45 5.50 6.95 11.75
C GLU A 45 6.47 7.08 12.92
N ASN A 46 7.79 7.07 12.71
CA ASN A 46 8.75 7.18 13.81
C ASN A 46 9.12 8.62 14.20
N ALA A 47 9.04 9.58 13.26
CA ALA A 47 9.55 10.93 13.47
C ALA A 47 8.46 11.99 13.67
N CYS A 48 7.25 11.78 13.16
CA CYS A 48 6.19 12.78 13.18
C CYS A 48 5.19 12.59 14.33
N PRO A 49 4.41 13.62 14.67
CA PRO A 49 3.27 13.45 15.57
C PRO A 49 2.40 12.30 15.11
N GLN A 50 2.07 11.38 16.01
CA GLN A 50 1.37 10.13 15.68
C GLN A 50 -0.07 10.32 15.22
N ARG A 51 -0.57 11.56 15.14
CA ARG A 51 -1.96 11.87 14.85
C ARG A 51 -2.09 12.93 13.77
N ILE A 52 -3.05 12.71 12.88
CA ILE A 52 -3.55 13.66 11.88
C ILE A 52 -5.03 13.86 12.18
N GLY A 53 -5.36 15.00 12.77
CA GLY A 53 -6.68 15.21 13.36
C GLY A 53 -6.98 14.16 14.44
N ASP A 54 -8.12 13.49 14.32
CA ASP A 54 -8.51 12.44 15.26
C ASP A 54 -7.83 11.09 15.00
N PHE A 55 -7.22 10.90 13.83
CA PHE A 55 -6.71 9.61 13.38
C PHE A 55 -5.23 9.42 13.74
N GLU A 56 -4.86 8.23 14.18
CA GLU A 56 -3.44 7.86 14.28
C GLU A 56 -2.86 7.59 12.89
N ILE A 57 -1.59 7.96 12.66
CA ILE A 57 -0.88 7.72 11.40
C ILE A 57 -0.89 6.22 11.06
N SER A 58 -0.56 5.37 12.02
CA SER A 58 -0.63 3.90 11.88
C SER A 58 -2.03 3.41 11.50
N THR A 59 -3.09 4.03 12.02
CA THR A 59 -4.47 3.69 11.65
C THR A 59 -4.78 4.10 10.20
N LEU A 60 -4.31 5.27 9.76
CA LEU A 60 -4.47 5.74 8.39
C LEU A 60 -3.70 4.86 7.40
N GLU A 61 -2.47 4.48 7.74
CA GLU A 61 -1.66 3.57 6.93
C GLU A 61 -2.33 2.21 6.74
N ASN A 62 -2.93 1.65 7.80
CA ASN A 62 -3.55 0.34 7.73
C ASN A 62 -4.95 0.34 7.09
N ASN A 63 -5.69 1.45 7.14
CA ASN A 63 -7.13 1.45 6.82
C ASN A 63 -7.57 2.52 5.81
N ASN A 64 -6.69 3.43 5.40
CA ASN A 64 -7.04 4.54 4.51
C ASN A 64 -6.19 4.53 3.23
N ALA A 65 -6.67 3.79 2.22
CA ALA A 65 -6.03 3.71 0.91
C ALA A 65 -5.84 5.08 0.24
N SER A 66 -6.72 6.04 0.51
CA SER A 66 -6.60 7.39 -0.04
C SER A 66 -5.47 8.18 0.60
N PHE A 67 -5.24 8.00 1.91
CA PHE A 67 -4.09 8.57 2.61
C PHE A 67 -2.77 7.94 2.12
N LEU A 68 -2.76 6.61 1.92
CA LEU A 68 -1.60 5.92 1.35
C LEU A 68 -1.28 6.43 -0.07
N ASP A 69 -2.29 6.54 -0.93
CA ASP A 69 -2.13 7.03 -2.30
C ASP A 69 -1.58 8.46 -2.33
N ILE A 70 -2.23 9.40 -1.63
CA ILE A 70 -1.83 10.81 -1.69
C ILE A 70 -0.44 11.03 -1.08
N THR A 71 -0.09 10.30 -0.01
CA THR A 71 1.24 10.41 0.63
C THR A 71 2.32 9.78 -0.24
N SER A 72 2.03 8.65 -0.90
CA SER A 72 2.92 8.07 -1.92
C SER A 72 3.13 9.02 -3.10
N ARG A 73 2.05 9.65 -3.57
CA ARG A 73 2.12 10.64 -4.66
C ARG A 73 2.93 11.87 -4.24
N LEU A 74 2.84 12.31 -2.99
CA LEU A 74 3.68 13.38 -2.47
C LEU A 74 5.15 12.96 -2.49
N TYR A 75 5.46 11.76 -1.99
CA TYR A 75 6.81 11.21 -1.95
C TYR A 75 7.46 11.14 -3.35
N TYR A 76 6.71 10.65 -4.35
CA TYR A 76 7.18 10.59 -5.74
C TYR A 76 7.04 11.93 -6.53
N GLY A 77 6.72 13.04 -5.85
CA GLY A 77 6.59 14.36 -6.48
C GLY A 77 5.47 14.46 -7.52
N LYS A 78 4.43 13.62 -7.42
CA LYS A 78 3.23 13.62 -8.27
C LYS A 78 2.16 14.61 -7.78
N VAL A 79 2.23 15.02 -6.52
CA VAL A 79 1.49 16.16 -5.95
C VAL A 79 2.46 17.04 -5.18
N ASP A 80 2.18 18.33 -5.14
CA ASP A 80 2.98 19.28 -4.36
C ASP A 80 2.50 19.35 -2.88
N PRO A 81 3.31 19.93 -1.97
CA PRO A 81 2.96 20.02 -0.55
C PRO A 81 1.65 20.78 -0.25
N ALA A 82 1.25 21.74 -1.09
CA ALA A 82 0.00 22.47 -0.90
C ALA A 82 -1.20 21.59 -1.26
N GLN A 83 -1.13 20.88 -2.39
CA GLN A 83 -2.14 19.89 -2.79
C GLN A 83 -2.30 18.78 -1.76
N TYR A 84 -1.18 18.31 -1.19
CA TYR A 84 -1.21 17.32 -0.11
C TYR A 84 -1.92 17.86 1.13
N ARG A 85 -1.58 19.08 1.57
CA ARG A 85 -2.26 19.72 2.72
C ARG A 85 -3.75 19.87 2.49
N GLU A 86 -4.16 20.38 1.33
CA GLU A 86 -5.57 20.53 0.99
C GLU A 86 -6.30 19.19 1.05
N PHE A 87 -5.70 18.13 0.50
CA PHE A 87 -6.28 16.80 0.56
C PHE A 87 -6.40 16.30 2.00
N VAL A 88 -5.32 16.36 2.80
CA VAL A 88 -5.32 15.88 4.19
C VAL A 88 -6.35 16.63 5.04
N THR A 89 -6.38 17.96 4.93
CA THR A 89 -7.34 18.82 5.65
C THR A 89 -8.77 18.75 5.11
N SER A 90 -9.01 18.05 3.99
CA SER A 90 -10.38 17.81 3.50
C SER A 90 -11.08 16.66 4.21
N PHE A 91 -10.33 15.70 4.76
CA PHE A 91 -10.87 14.56 5.51
C PHE A 91 -10.47 14.55 6.99
N SER A 92 -9.58 15.45 7.40
CA SER A 92 -9.24 15.72 8.79
C SER A 92 -9.49 17.19 9.10
N ASP A 93 -9.92 17.51 10.32
CA ASP A 93 -10.09 18.91 10.71
C ASP A 93 -8.76 19.67 10.62
N SER A 94 -8.81 20.91 10.12
CA SER A 94 -7.62 21.78 9.99
C SER A 94 -7.22 22.40 11.35
N THR A 95 -6.89 21.54 12.31
CA THR A 95 -6.40 21.95 13.62
C THR A 95 -4.91 22.29 13.58
N ALA A 96 -4.39 22.93 14.63
CA ALA A 96 -2.96 23.19 14.75
C ALA A 96 -2.13 21.89 14.77
N GLU A 97 -2.64 20.84 15.44
CA GLU A 97 -2.00 19.51 15.48
C GLU A 97 -1.97 18.85 14.11
N THR A 98 -3.08 18.85 13.36
CA THR A 98 -3.12 18.33 11.98
C THR A 98 -2.10 19.04 11.10
N ASN A 99 -2.04 20.38 11.18
CA ASN A 99 -1.11 21.17 10.39
C ASN A 99 0.36 20.89 10.76
N GLN A 100 0.66 20.68 12.05
CA GLN A 100 1.98 20.31 12.53
C GLN A 100 2.41 18.92 12.02
N ALA A 101 1.48 17.94 12.00
CA ALA A 101 1.76 16.62 11.44
C ALA A 101 2.05 16.70 9.94
N ILE A 102 1.25 17.46 9.18
CA ILE A 102 1.48 17.71 7.75
C ILE A 102 2.84 18.37 7.51
N ASP A 103 3.19 19.40 8.30
CA ASP A 103 4.48 20.09 8.21
C ASP A 103 5.65 19.14 8.45
N CYS A 104 5.52 18.23 9.43
CA CYS A 104 6.53 17.23 9.70
C CYS A 104 6.74 16.26 8.53
N ILE A 105 5.64 15.76 7.94
CA ILE A 105 5.70 14.86 6.78
C ILE A 105 6.42 15.55 5.61
N ILE A 106 6.07 16.81 5.32
CA ILE A 106 6.70 17.61 4.26
C ILE A 106 8.20 17.81 4.54
N ALA A 107 8.58 18.05 5.79
CA ALA A 107 9.98 18.25 6.18
C ALA A 107 10.86 17.00 5.99
N HIS A 108 10.26 15.81 5.88
CA HIS A 108 10.96 14.55 5.62
C HIS A 108 10.95 14.13 4.15
N LEU A 109 10.43 14.96 3.25
CA LEU A 109 10.55 14.70 1.83
C LEU A 109 12.02 14.75 1.36
N PRO A 110 12.41 13.88 0.43
CA PRO A 110 13.73 13.96 -0.19
C PRO A 110 13.86 15.27 -0.99
N SER A 111 15.07 15.84 -1.04
CA SER A 111 15.31 17.08 -1.79
C SER A 111 15.06 16.94 -3.30
N THR A 112 15.16 15.71 -3.82
CA THR A 112 14.78 15.34 -5.18
C THR A 112 13.84 14.14 -5.11
N PRO A 113 12.63 14.19 -5.70
CA PRO A 113 11.72 13.06 -5.69
C PRO A 113 12.34 11.83 -6.37
N PRO A 114 12.22 10.63 -5.78
CA PRO A 114 12.67 9.41 -6.43
C PRO A 114 11.79 9.09 -7.64
N PRO A 115 12.31 8.30 -8.60
CA PRO A 115 11.50 7.81 -9.70
C PRO A 115 10.35 6.95 -9.16
N ALA A 116 9.15 7.20 -9.66
CA ALA A 116 8.01 6.34 -9.33
C ALA A 116 8.22 4.92 -9.89
N PRO A 117 7.79 3.87 -9.17
CA PRO A 117 7.78 2.51 -9.67
C PRO A 117 7.10 2.46 -11.05
N SER A 118 7.79 1.90 -12.03
CA SER A 118 7.22 1.74 -13.36
C SER A 118 6.22 0.58 -13.32
N LEU A 119 4.93 0.85 -13.53
CA LEU A 119 3.87 -0.16 -13.58
C LEU A 119 3.89 -1.01 -14.88
N LEU A 120 5.01 -1.00 -15.61
CA LEU A 120 5.17 -1.73 -16.87
C LEU A 120 6.43 -2.59 -16.79
N PRO A 121 6.38 -3.89 -17.15
CA PRO A 121 7.55 -4.52 -17.72
C PRO A 121 7.90 -3.73 -19.00
N ASP A 122 9.17 -3.35 -19.14
CA ASP A 122 9.72 -2.79 -20.38
C ASP A 122 9.42 -3.72 -21.56
N THR A 123 8.27 -3.54 -22.20
CA THR A 123 8.03 -3.98 -23.57
C THR A 123 8.48 -2.86 -24.48
N GLY A 124 9.76 -2.50 -24.37
CA GLY A 124 10.42 -1.52 -25.21
C GLY A 124 10.54 -1.91 -26.69
N ASN A 125 9.69 -2.80 -27.23
CA ASN A 125 9.70 -3.26 -28.62
C ASN A 125 8.32 -3.84 -29.08
N ALA A 126 7.21 -3.12 -28.94
CA ALA A 126 5.91 -3.62 -29.48
C ALA A 126 5.02 -2.55 -30.15
N ARG A 127 5.57 -1.38 -30.52
CA ARG A 127 4.76 -0.27 -31.06
C ARG A 127 5.02 0.12 -32.51
N SER A 128 5.81 -0.63 -33.28
CA SER A 128 6.14 -0.25 -34.67
C SER A 128 5.54 -1.12 -35.78
N ASP A 129 4.94 -2.28 -35.48
CA ASP A 129 4.53 -3.24 -36.53
C ASP A 129 3.03 -3.59 -36.56
N ALA A 130 2.16 -2.84 -35.88
CA ALA A 130 0.72 -3.05 -36.03
C ALA A 130 0.25 -2.49 -37.40
N PRO A 131 -0.25 -3.33 -38.33
CA PRO A 131 -0.84 -2.83 -39.57
C PRO A 131 -2.06 -1.94 -39.23
N PRO A 132 -2.35 -0.90 -40.05
CA PRO A 132 -3.53 -0.07 -39.82
C PRO A 132 -4.81 -0.92 -39.84
N PRO A 133 -5.81 -0.61 -39.00
CA PRO A 133 -7.07 -1.33 -39.01
C PRO A 133 -7.71 -1.25 -40.40
N PRO A 134 -8.30 -2.34 -40.92
CA PRO A 134 -8.99 -2.30 -42.20
C PRO A 134 -10.15 -1.29 -42.10
N GLY A 135 -10.17 -0.34 -43.04
CA GLY A 135 -11.22 0.67 -43.13
C GLY A 135 -12.58 0.01 -43.26
N THR A 136 -13.51 0.39 -42.40
CA THR A 136 -14.92 0.03 -42.53
C THR A 136 -15.53 0.75 -43.74
N PRO A 137 -16.37 0.07 -44.53
CA PRO A 137 -17.03 0.63 -45.72
C PRO A 137 -18.07 1.71 -45.39
#